data_AF-A0A960P529-F1
#
_entry.id   AF-A0A960P529-F1
#
_cell.length_a   1.000
_cell.length_b   1.000
_cell.length_c   1.000
_cell.angle_alpha   90.00
_cell.angle_beta   90.00
_cell.angle_gamma   90.00
#
_symmetry.space_group_name_H-M   'P 1'
#
loop_
_entity.id
_entity.type
_entity.pdbx_description
1 polymer ?
#
loop_
_entity_poly.entity_id
_entity_poly.type
_entity_poly.pdbx_seq_one_letter_code
_entity_poly.pdbx_strand_id
1 'polypeptide(L)'
;GYNSFSAWLLFAQAVKACGSEVTRACVYDEAKKVNEWTGGGLHARTHPATNQLTRCTIVVHATPDGFEVPDDFEPNDGLFECSEDNVVGVDGDYGEGVTLESLGLSEDDLQ
;
A
#
# COMPACT_ATOMS: atom_id res chain seq x y z
N GLY A 1 9.50 -10.18 2.95
CA GLY A 1 9.87 -9.55 1.66
C GLY A 1 9.69 -8.05 1.75
N TYR A 2 10.07 -7.28 0.71
CA TYR A 2 10.05 -5.81 0.74
C TYR A 2 8.65 -5.22 1.03
N ASN A 3 7.56 -5.84 0.53
CA ASN A 3 6.19 -5.44 0.86
C ASN A 3 5.90 -5.50 2.37
N SER A 4 6.35 -6.56 3.04
CA SER A 4 6.21 -6.69 4.51
C SER A 4 7.02 -5.62 5.25
N PHE A 5 8.18 -5.24 4.72
CA PHE A 5 9.01 -4.19 5.30
C PHE A 5 8.38 -2.80 5.10
N SER A 6 7.80 -2.52 3.92
CA SER A 6 7.01 -1.31 3.69
C SER A 6 5.82 -1.20 4.66
N ALA A 7 5.07 -2.29 4.86
CA ALA A 7 3.96 -2.32 5.82
C ALA A 7 4.44 -2.08 7.27
N TRP A 8 5.58 -2.66 7.65
CA TRP A 8 6.17 -2.41 8.97
C TRP A 8 6.61 -0.95 9.14
N LEU A 9 7.19 -0.33 8.10
CA LEU A 9 7.55 1.10 8.11
C LEU A 9 6.32 2.00 8.27
N LEU A 10 5.22 1.68 7.59
CA LEU A 10 3.94 2.41 7.73
C LEU A 10 3.42 2.31 9.17
N PHE A 11 3.42 1.11 9.76
CA PHE A 11 3.06 0.90 11.16
C PHE A 11 3.98 1.67 12.11
N ALA A 12 5.29 1.60 11.92
CA ALA A 12 6.26 2.30 12.77
C ALA A 12 6.08 3.83 12.71
N GLN A 13 5.74 4.38 11.54
CA GLN A 13 5.41 5.79 11.38
C GLN A 13 4.14 6.15 12.16
N ALA A 14 3.09 5.35 12.09
CA ALA A 14 1.85 5.57 12.82
C ALA A 14 2.06 5.48 14.35
N VAL A 15 2.79 4.47 14.83
CA VAL A 15 3.19 4.35 16.26
C VAL A 15 3.97 5.58 16.71
N LYS A 16 4.92 6.06 15.89
CA LYS A 16 5.70 7.26 16.21
C LYS A 16 4.81 8.49 16.34
N ALA A 17 3.79 8.64 15.48
CA ALA A 17 2.86 9.76 15.52
C ALA A 17 1.99 9.77 16.79
N CYS A 18 1.73 8.60 17.39
CA CYS A 18 1.02 8.47 18.68
C CYS A 18 1.80 8.99 19.90
N GLY A 19 3.12 9.19 19.79
CA GLY A 19 3.95 9.63 20.93
C GLY A 19 3.90 8.62 22.09
N SER A 20 3.53 9.08 23.29
CA SER A 20 3.41 8.21 24.48
C SER A 20 2.08 7.44 24.56
N GLU A 21 1.05 7.85 23.81
CA GLU A 21 -0.30 7.28 23.88
C GLU A 21 -0.47 6.17 22.83
N VAL A 22 0.36 5.13 22.90
CA VAL A 22 0.35 4.03 21.92
C VAL A 22 -0.81 3.07 22.24
N THR A 23 -1.96 3.32 21.63
CA THR A 23 -3.13 2.43 21.62
C THR A 23 -3.40 1.90 20.22
N ARG A 24 -4.20 0.83 20.11
CA ARG A 24 -4.60 0.29 18.81
C ARG A 24 -5.40 1.31 18.00
N ALA A 25 -6.33 2.02 18.65
CA ALA A 25 -7.08 3.12 18.05
C ALA A 25 -6.16 4.23 17.51
N CYS A 26 -5.19 4.71 18.30
CA CYS A 26 -4.28 5.75 17.83
C CYS A 26 -3.48 5.31 16.61
N VAL A 27 -2.88 4.12 16.63
CA VAL A 27 -2.09 3.62 15.49
C VAL A 27 -2.95 3.49 14.22
N TYR A 28 -4.18 3.02 14.36
CA TYR A 28 -5.13 2.93 13.25
C TYR A 28 -5.51 4.30 12.69
N ASP A 29 -5.83 5.26 13.56
CA ASP A 29 -6.19 6.63 13.16
C ASP A 29 -5.04 7.38 12.49
N GLU A 30 -3.81 7.24 13.00
CA GLU A 30 -2.63 7.82 12.38
C GLU A 30 -2.31 7.17 11.02
N ALA A 31 -2.49 5.85 10.89
CA ALA A 31 -2.35 5.16 9.61
C ALA A 31 -3.39 5.63 8.58
N LYS A 32 -4.64 5.89 9.00
CA LYS A 32 -5.72 6.43 8.13
C LYS A 32 -5.45 7.84 7.61
N LYS A 33 -4.48 8.57 8.16
CA LYS A 33 -4.08 9.90 7.66
C LYS A 33 -3.08 9.83 6.52
N VAL A 34 -2.49 8.66 6.26
CA VAL A 34 -1.47 8.48 5.23
C VAL A 34 -2.11 8.37 3.85
N ASN A 35 -2.17 9.50 3.15
CA ASN A 35 -2.72 9.60 1.80
C ASN A 35 -1.67 9.36 0.71
N GLU A 36 -0.39 9.53 1.00
CA GLU A 36 0.68 9.22 0.03
C GLU A 36 1.76 8.38 0.70
N TRP A 37 2.07 7.22 0.11
CA TRP A 37 3.04 6.28 0.66
C TRP A 37 3.86 5.61 -0.44
N THR A 38 5.19 5.66 -0.32
CA THR A 38 6.12 4.97 -1.24
C THR A 38 6.97 3.91 -0.52
N GLY A 39 6.73 3.69 0.78
CA GLY A 39 7.61 2.84 1.59
C GLY A 39 9.03 3.40 1.73
N GLY A 40 9.23 4.71 1.56
CA GLY A 40 10.56 5.31 1.48
C GLY A 40 11.27 5.10 0.14
N GLY A 41 10.50 4.92 -0.93
CA GLY A 41 11.01 4.66 -2.29
C GLY A 41 11.07 3.17 -2.68
N LEU A 42 10.48 2.29 -1.88
CA LEU A 42 10.43 0.84 -2.14
C LEU A 42 9.42 0.45 -3.23
N HIS A 43 8.39 1.26 -3.43
CA HIS A 43 7.36 1.04 -4.44
C HIS A 43 6.77 2.38 -4.92
N ALA A 44 6.01 2.32 -6.02
CA ALA A 44 5.25 3.46 -6.52
C ALA A 44 4.31 4.04 -5.45
N ARG A 45 3.92 5.31 -5.61
CA ARG A 45 3.00 5.96 -4.67
C ARG A 45 1.68 5.19 -4.56
N THR A 46 1.26 4.91 -3.32
CA THR A 46 -0.05 4.35 -2.95
C THR A 46 -0.78 5.29 -1.99
N HIS A 47 -2.08 5.05 -1.80
CA HIS A 47 -2.93 5.82 -0.89
C HIS A 47 -3.54 4.89 0.19
N PRO A 48 -2.82 4.57 1.28
CA PRO A 48 -3.30 3.68 2.33
C PRO A 48 -4.64 4.11 2.95
N ALA A 49 -4.82 5.41 3.19
CA ALA A 49 -6.02 5.99 3.79
C ALA A 49 -7.32 5.64 3.04
N THR A 50 -7.27 5.62 1.71
CA THR A 50 -8.42 5.38 0.85
C THR A 50 -8.44 3.97 0.26
N ASN A 51 -7.43 3.15 0.58
CA ASN A 51 -7.20 1.83 0.00
C ASN A 51 -7.26 1.83 -1.53
N GLN A 52 -6.76 2.92 -2.16
CA GLN A 52 -6.79 3.06 -3.61
C GLN A 52 -5.71 2.18 -4.26
N LEU A 53 -6.10 1.42 -5.29
CA LEU A 53 -5.17 0.68 -6.13
C LEU A 53 -4.17 1.63 -6.80
N THR A 54 -2.90 1.22 -6.85
CA THR A 54 -1.91 1.96 -7.64
C THR A 54 -2.10 1.67 -9.13
N ARG A 55 -1.97 2.71 -9.93
CA ARG A 55 -1.96 2.65 -11.40
C ARG A 55 -0.55 2.50 -11.97
N CYS A 56 0.45 2.51 -11.10
CA CYS A 56 1.85 2.55 -11.48
C CYS A 56 2.45 1.15 -11.36
N THR A 57 3.12 0.71 -12.42
CA THR A 57 3.79 -0.58 -12.50
C THR A 57 5.23 -0.42 -12.97
N ILE A 58 6.06 -1.41 -12.68
CA ILE A 58 7.39 -1.54 -13.28
C ILE A 58 7.52 -2.98 -13.78
N VAL A 59 8.04 -3.12 -15.00
CA VAL A 59 8.43 -4.42 -15.54
C VAL A 59 9.94 -4.54 -15.42
N VAL A 60 10.39 -5.66 -14.89
CA VAL A 60 11.82 -5.96 -14.69
C VAL A 60 12.09 -7.34 -15.22
N HIS A 61 13.11 -7.45 -16.07
CA HIS A 61 13.61 -8.69 -16.63
C HIS A 61 14.74 -9.23 -15.74
N ALA A 62 14.62 -10.50 -15.34
CA ALA A 62 15.67 -11.18 -14.58
C ALA A 62 16.63 -11.89 -15.54
N THR A 63 17.91 -11.54 -15.48
CA THR A 63 19.01 -12.13 -16.25
C THR A 63 20.02 -12.80 -15.31
N PRO A 64 20.98 -13.60 -15.84
CA PRO A 64 22.07 -14.14 -15.02
C PRO A 64 22.93 -13.07 -14.33
N ASP A 65 22.99 -11.86 -14.89
CA ASP A 65 23.80 -10.75 -14.38
C ASP A 65 23.04 -9.81 -13.44
N GLY A 66 21.71 -9.96 -13.35
CA GLY A 66 20.89 -9.21 -12.42
C GLY A 66 19.48 -8.91 -12.93
N PHE A 67 18.91 -7.82 -12.43
CA PHE A 67 17.59 -7.34 -12.83
C PHE A 67 17.76 -6.09 -13.69
N GLU A 68 17.20 -6.11 -14.89
CA GLU A 68 17.25 -5.01 -15.86
C GLU A 68 15.84 -4.56 -16.24
N VAL A 69 15.68 -3.29 -16.57
CA VAL A 69 14.43 -2.79 -17.18
C VAL A 69 14.51 -3.07 -18.67
N PRO A 70 13.50 -3.72 -19.29
CA PRO A 70 13.49 -3.96 -20.73
C PRO A 70 13.58 -2.65 -21.52
N ASP A 71 14.31 -2.65 -22.64
CA ASP A 71 14.48 -1.47 -23.49
C ASP A 71 13.16 -0.96 -24.11
N ASP A 72 12.15 -1.84 -24.23
CA ASP A 72 10.82 -1.54 -24.74
C ASP A 72 9.81 -1.14 -23.65
N PHE A 73 10.24 -1.10 -22.38
CA PHE A 73 9.42 -0.55 -21.29
C PHE A 73 9.53 0.98 -21.26
N GLU A 74 8.40 1.67 -21.35
CA GLU A 74 8.33 3.14 -21.43
C GLU A 74 7.81 3.76 -20.12
N PRO A 75 8.68 4.02 -19.12
CA PRO A 75 8.26 4.67 -17.88
C PRO A 75 7.89 6.15 -18.13
N ASN A 76 6.90 6.64 -17.38
CA ASN A 76 6.44 8.03 -17.44
C ASN A 76 6.50 8.76 -16.08
N ASP A 77 6.79 8.05 -14.99
CA ASP A 77 7.04 8.60 -13.65
C ASP A 77 8.19 7.87 -12.97
N GLY A 78 9.41 8.40 -13.13
CA GLY A 78 10.62 7.78 -12.60
C GLY A 78 10.89 6.41 -13.23
N LEU A 79 10.81 5.34 -12.42
CA LEU A 79 10.97 3.95 -12.87
C LEU A 79 9.64 3.28 -13.24
N PHE A 80 8.52 3.99 -13.09
CA PHE A 80 7.19 3.41 -13.24
C PHE A 80 6.51 3.91 -14.50
N GLU A 81 5.70 3.03 -15.09
CA GLU A 81 4.68 3.40 -16.06
C GLU A 81 3.35 3.49 -15.30
N CYS A 82 2.73 4.67 -15.35
CA CYS A 82 1.49 4.96 -14.66
C CYS A 82 0.37 5.26 -15.68
N SER A 83 -0.56 4.32 -15.84
CA SER A 83 -1.74 4.45 -16.72
C SER A 83 -3.02 3.99 -16.03
N GLU A 84 -4.15 4.56 -16.42
CA GLU A 84 -5.47 4.04 -16.04
C GLU A 84 -5.70 2.62 -16.54
N ASP A 85 -5.08 2.26 -17.66
CA ASP A 85 -5.18 0.93 -18.27
C ASP A 85 -4.51 -0.18 -17.43
N ASN A 86 -3.66 0.19 -16.45
CA ASN A 86 -3.01 -0.75 -15.54
C ASN A 86 -3.95 -1.29 -14.45
N VAL A 87 -5.14 -0.71 -14.31
CA VAL A 87 -6.15 -1.16 -13.34
C VAL A 87 -7.34 -1.73 -14.10
N VAL A 88 -7.53 -3.04 -13.99
CA VAL A 88 -8.64 -3.75 -14.63
C VAL A 88 -9.71 -4.04 -13.58
N GLY A 89 -10.92 -3.56 -13.83
CA GLY A 89 -12.11 -3.94 -13.07
C GLY A 89 -12.44 -5.41 -13.31
N VAL A 90 -12.75 -6.15 -12.24
CA VAL A 90 -13.09 -7.56 -12.31
C VAL A 90 -14.59 -7.75 -12.10
N ASP A 91 -15.26 -8.36 -13.08
CA ASP A 91 -16.70 -8.65 -13.01
C ASP A 91 -16.90 -10.01 -12.32
N GLY A 92 -17.03 -10.02 -10.99
CA GLY A 92 -17.25 -11.25 -10.24
C GLY A 92 -17.39 -11.01 -8.74
N ASP A 93 -18.01 -11.97 -8.04
CA ASP A 93 -17.98 -12.04 -6.58
C ASP A 93 -16.73 -12.82 -6.16
N TYR A 94 -15.79 -12.13 -5.51
CA TYR A 94 -14.53 -12.69 -5.00
C TYR A 94 -14.54 -12.83 -3.47
N GLY A 95 -15.71 -12.69 -2.85
CA GLY A 95 -15.86 -12.57 -1.40
C GLY A 95 -15.46 -11.19 -0.88
N GLU A 96 -15.87 -10.92 0.35
CA GLU A 96 -15.53 -9.70 1.08
C GLU A 96 -14.56 -10.03 2.23
N GLY A 97 -13.74 -9.06 2.61
CA GLY A 97 -12.93 -9.15 3.81
C GLY A 97 -13.81 -9.17 5.06
N VAL A 98 -13.34 -9.84 6.13
CA VAL A 98 -13.97 -9.72 7.46
C VAL A 98 -13.93 -8.26 7.90
N THR A 99 -15.09 -7.72 8.25
CA THR A 99 -15.23 -6.37 8.83
C THR A 99 -15.53 -6.45 10.33
N LEU A 100 -15.37 -5.34 11.06
CA LEU A 100 -15.77 -5.28 12.47
C LEU A 100 -17.26 -5.58 12.64
N GLU A 101 -18.09 -5.02 11.75
CA GLU A 101 -19.55 -5.22 11.74
C GLU A 101 -19.91 -6.69 11.54
N SER A 102 -19.19 -7.41 10.67
CA SER A 102 -19.40 -8.85 10.44
C SER A 102 -19.17 -9.70 11.70
N LEU A 103 -18.44 -9.16 12.68
CA LEU A 103 -18.15 -9.77 13.98
C LEU A 103 -19.00 -9.19 15.13
N GLY A 104 -19.90 -8.24 14.84
CA GLY A 104 -20.65 -7.52 15.87
C GLY A 104 -19.82 -6.52 16.68
N LEU A 105 -18.72 -6.04 16.12
CA LEU A 105 -17.80 -5.05 16.71
C LEU A 105 -17.93 -3.69 16.00
N SER A 106 -17.39 -2.64 16.61
CA SER A 106 -17.27 -1.30 16.03
C SER A 106 -15.86 -0.72 16.19
N GLU A 107 -15.60 0.44 15.57
CA GLU A 107 -14.33 1.18 15.79
C GLU A 107 -14.13 1.56 17.28
N ASP A 108 -15.19 1.70 18.07
CA ASP A 108 -15.10 1.96 19.52
C ASP A 108 -14.48 0.78 20.28
N ASP A 109 -14.57 -0.44 19.75
CA ASP A 109 -13.93 -1.62 20.33
C ASP A 109 -12.40 -1.64 20.09
N LEU A 110 -11.86 -0.66 19.35
CA LEU A 110 -10.41 -0.53 19.09
C LEU A 110 -9.62 0.11 20.25
N GLN A 111 -10.29 0.60 21.30
CA GLN A 111 -9.64 1.23 22.47
C GLN A 111 -8.54 0.36 23.09
#